data_AF-A2D5E9-F1
#
_entry.id   AF-A2D5E9-F1
#
_cell.length_a   1.000
_cell.length_b   1.000
_cell.length_c   1.000
_cell.angle_alpha   90.00
_cell.angle_beta   90.00
_cell.angle_gamma   90.00
#
_symmetry.space_group_name_H-M   'P 1'
#
loop_
_entity.id
_entity.type
_entity.pdbx_description
1 polymer ?
#
loop_
_entity_poly.entity_id
_entity_poly.type
_entity_poly.pdbx_seq_one_letter_code
_entity_poly.pdbx_strand_id
1 'polypeptide(L)' 'CIPGYQGVNCEYEVDECQNQPCQNGGTCIDLVNHFKCSCPP' A
#
# COMPACT_ATOMS: atom_id res chain seq x y z
N CYS A 1 6.18 15.59 2.44
CA CYS A 1 6.69 14.33 3.01
C CYS A 1 7.55 13.63 1.99
N ILE A 2 8.39 12.67 2.40
CA ILE A 2 8.97 11.73 1.44
C ILE A 2 7.85 10.91 0.80
N PRO A 3 8.02 10.42 -0.44
CA PRO A 3 7.01 9.57 -1.08
C PRO A 3 6.63 8.38 -0.18
N GLY A 4 5.34 8.05 -0.11
CA GLY A 4 4.80 7.02 0.80
C GLY A 4 4.41 7.51 2.20
N TYR A 5 4.55 8.80 2.52
CA TYR A 5 4.14 9.36 3.82
C TYR A 5 3.23 10.59 3.68
N GLN A 6 2.34 10.77 4.66
CA GLN A 6 1.35 11.84 4.77
C GLN A 6 1.17 12.31 6.23
N GLY A 7 0.36 13.35 6.43
CA GLY A 7 0.17 14.01 7.73
C GLY A 7 0.93 15.34 7.84
N VAL A 8 0.66 16.09 8.91
CA VAL A 8 1.27 17.42 9.14
C VAL A 8 2.77 17.28 9.36
N ASN A 9 3.19 16.21 10.02
CA ASN A 9 4.58 15.90 10.33
C ASN A 9 5.10 14.68 9.57
N CYS A 10 4.39 14.22 8.54
CA CYS A 10 4.72 13.00 7.80
C CYS A 10 4.74 11.73 8.68
N GLU A 11 3.90 11.72 9.71
CA GLU A 11 3.84 10.67 10.72
C GLU A 11 3.05 9.44 10.28
N TYR A 12 2.28 9.55 9.20
CA TYR A 12 1.46 8.47 8.67
C TYR A 12 2.07 7.94 7.39
N GLU A 13 2.23 6.64 7.31
CA GLU A 13 2.52 5.95 6.06
C GLU A 13 1.22 5.87 5.22
N VAL A 14 1.35 5.92 3.89
CA VAL A 14 0.22 5.91 2.97
C VAL A 14 -0.15 4.45 2.68
N ASP A 15 -1.33 4.02 3.10
CA ASP A 15 -1.82 2.67 2.79
C ASP A 15 -2.14 2.54 1.28
N GLU A 16 -1.22 1.95 0.51
CA GLU A 16 -1.40 1.68 -0.91
C GLU A 16 -2.40 0.54 -1.18
N CYS A 17 -2.71 -0.26 -0.16
CA CYS A 17 -3.69 -1.33 -0.22
C CYS A 17 -5.13 -0.88 0.02
N GLN A 18 -5.37 0.35 0.49
CA GLN A 18 -6.70 0.87 0.85
C GLN A 18 -7.73 0.74 -0.29
N ASN A 19 -7.28 0.93 -1.54
CA ASN A 19 -8.14 0.86 -2.72
C ASN A 19 -8.27 -0.56 -3.32
N GLN A 20 -7.78 -1.59 -2.63
CA GLN A 20 -7.80 -2.99 -3.07
C GLN A 20 -7.28 -3.17 -4.51
N PRO A 21 -6.01 -2.80 -4.79
CA PRO A 21 -5.47 -2.83 -6.15
C PRO A 21 -5.24 -4.26 -6.68
N CYS A 22 -5.16 -5.25 -5.80
CA CYS A 22 -4.93 -6.65 -6.17
C CYS A 22 -6.20 -7.32 -6.69
N GLN A 23 -6.12 -7.89 -7.89
CA GLN A 23 -7.23 -8.59 -8.54
C GLN A 23 -7.16 -10.10 -8.34
N ASN A 24 -8.20 -10.82 -8.79
CA ASN A 24 -8.25 -12.28 -8.84
C ASN A 24 -8.03 -12.98 -7.48
N GLY A 25 -8.51 -12.35 -6.40
CA GLY A 25 -8.33 -12.88 -5.05
C GLY A 25 -6.91 -12.75 -4.50
N GLY A 26 -6.05 -11.93 -5.13
CA GLY A 26 -4.72 -11.64 -4.62
C GLY A 26 -4.74 -10.88 -3.29
N THR A 27 -3.84 -11.23 -2.38
CA THR A 27 -3.64 -10.49 -1.12
C THR A 27 -2.70 -9.31 -1.36
N CYS A 28 -3.13 -8.12 -0.96
CA CYS A 28 -2.31 -6.92 -1.03
C CYS A 28 -1.35 -6.86 0.17
N ILE A 29 -0.09 -6.53 -0.10
CA ILE A 29 0.96 -6.29 0.87
C ILE A 29 1.41 -4.84 0.68
N ASP A 30 1.15 -4.04 1.69
CA ASP A 30 1.48 -2.63 1.77
C ASP A 30 3.01 -2.44 1.94
N LEU A 31 3.58 -1.45 1.26
CA LEU A 31 5.02 -1.15 1.26
C LEU A 31 5.22 0.35 1.09
N VAL A 32 6.24 0.94 1.69
CA VAL A 32 6.47 2.39 1.53
C VAL A 32 6.50 2.84 0.06
N ASN A 33 5.49 3.63 -0.33
CA ASN A 33 5.33 4.17 -1.68
C ASN A 33 5.15 3.09 -2.77
N HIS A 34 4.64 1.90 -2.41
CA HIS A 34 4.48 0.76 -3.30
C HIS A 34 3.48 -0.27 -2.73
N PHE A 35 3.04 -1.23 -3.53
CA PHE A 35 2.35 -2.40 -2.98
C PHE A 35 2.77 -3.66 -3.73
N LYS A 36 2.63 -4.82 -3.09
CA LYS A 36 2.86 -6.11 -3.73
C LYS A 36 1.61 -6.96 -3.64
N CYS A 37 1.21 -7.56 -4.75
CA CYS A 37 0.16 -8.57 -4.75
C CYS A 37 0.77 -9.97 -4.60
N SER A 38 0.30 -10.71 -3.61
CA SER A 38 0.52 -12.15 -3.50
C SER A 38 -0.67 -12.88 -4.12
N CYS A 39 -0.45 -13.55 -5.25
CA CYS A 39 -1.50 -14.31 -5.91
C CYS A 39 -1.77 -15.64 -5.20
N PRO A 40 -3.02 -16.12 -5.18
CA PRO A 40 -3.34 -17.49 -4.77
C PRO A 40 -2.74 -18.53 -5.76
N PRO A 41 -2.62 -19.81 -5.34
CA PRO A 41 -2.11 -20.90 -6.17
C PRO A 41 -2.88 -21.13 -7.47
#